data_AF-A0A537YQB5-F1
#
_entry.id   AF-A0A537YQB5-F1
#
_cell.length_a   1.000
_cell.length_b   1.000
_cell.length_c   1.000
_cell.angle_alpha   90.00
_cell.angle_beta   90.00
_cell.angle_gamma   90.00
#
_symmetry.space_group_name_H-M   'P 1'
#
loop_
_entity.id
_entity.type
_entity.pdbx_description
1 polymer ?
#
loop_
_entity_poly.entity_id
_entity_poly.type
_entity_poly.pdbx_seq_one_letter_code
_entity_poly.pdbx_strand_id
1 'polypeptide(L)' 'YIVEGEGIAHIDGVETPLRAGSCFHLAPRQVHTIENSGSRPMRILGVFHPSGSPAIAYEEKQ' A
#
# COMPACT_ATOMS: atom_id res chain seq x y z
N TYR A 1 -0.26 -7.20 3.91
CA TYR A 1 0.63 -7.73 4.96
C TYR A 1 2.07 -7.63 4.49
N ILE A 2 2.97 -7.05 5.29
CA ILE A 2 4.39 -6.94 4.95
C ILE A 2 5.10 -8.22 5.36
N VAL A 3 5.65 -8.92 4.36
CA VAL A 3 6.40 -10.18 4.56
C VAL A 3 7.84 -9.87 4.95
N GLU A 4 8.46 -8.90 4.29
CA GLU A 4 9.84 -8.47 4.53
C GLU A 4 10.01 -7.01 4.08
N GLY A 5 10.92 -6.29 4.73
CA GLY A 5 11.31 -4.93 4.37
C GLY A 5 10.72 -3.89 5.32
N GLU A 6 11.01 -2.63 5.01
CA GLU A 6 10.56 -1.45 5.73
C GLU A 6 10.13 -0.37 4.74
N GLY A 7 9.18 0.46 5.16
CA GLY A 7 8.57 1.44 4.29
C GLY A 7 7.67 2.41 5.03
N ILE A 8 7.01 3.25 4.26
CA ILE A 8 6.02 4.21 4.76
C ILE A 8 4.73 4.04 3.95
N ALA A 9 3.61 3.89 4.65
CA ALA A 9 2.29 4.05 4.05
C ALA A 9 1.89 5.52 4.13
N HIS A 10 1.63 6.14 2.98
CA HIS A 10 1.07 7.48 2.86
C HIS A 10 -0.42 7.34 2.55
N ILE A 11 -1.28 7.56 3.54
CA ILE A 11 -2.74 7.39 3.42
C ILE A 11 -3.42 8.59 4.07
N ASP A 12 -4.28 9.30 3.33
CA ASP A 12 -5.01 10.48 3.82
C ASP A 12 -4.13 11.56 4.47
N GLY A 13 -2.91 11.73 3.93
CA GLY A 13 -1.91 12.66 4.45
C GLY A 13 -1.24 12.22 5.75
N VAL A 14 -1.50 10.99 6.21
CA VAL A 14 -0.84 10.39 7.37
C VAL A 14 0.24 9.42 6.93
N GLU A 15 1.44 9.59 7.49
CA GLU A 15 2.55 8.66 7.32
C GLU A 15 2.53 7.60 8.43
N THR A 16 2.46 6.33 8.03
CA THR A 16 2.50 5.20 8.95
C THR A 16 3.69 4.28 8.66
N PRO A 17 4.60 4.04 9.62
CA PRO A 17 5.72 3.12 9.42
C PRO A 17 5.27 1.68 9.15
N LEU A 18 5.90 1.05 8.16
CA LEU A 18 5.69 -0.34 7.78
C LEU A 18 6.94 -1.16 8.07
N ARG A 19 6.75 -2.37 8.58
CA ARG A 19 7.79 -3.37 8.84
C ARG A 19 7.20 -4.77 8.70
N ALA A 20 8.04 -5.80 8.67
CA ALA A 20 7.59 -7.18 8.71
C ALA A 20 6.54 -7.41 9.82
N GLY A 21 5.41 -8.03 9.46
CA GLY A 21 4.28 -8.22 10.37
C GLY A 21 3.22 -7.10 10.34
N SER A 22 3.53 -5.92 9.78
CA SER A 22 2.54 -4.85 9.60
C SER A 22 1.41 -5.30 8.65
N CYS A 23 0.18 -4.92 8.99
CA CYS A 23 -1.00 -5.12 8.15
C CYS A 23 -1.76 -3.81 8.03
N PHE A 24 -2.33 -3.55 6.86
CA PHE A 24 -3.14 -2.38 6.57
C PHE A 24 -4.25 -2.77 5.62
N HIS A 25 -5.35 -2.02 5.68
CA HIS A 25 -6.50 -2.17 4.82
C HIS A 25 -6.68 -0.86 4.04
N LEU A 26 -6.86 -0.98 2.73
CA LEU A 26 -7.15 0.15 1.85
C LEU A 26 -8.61 0.02 1.43
N ALA A 27 -9.43 0.97 1.85
CA ALA A 27 -10.83 1.00 1.42
C ALA A 27 -10.91 1.23 -0.11
N PRO A 28 -12.00 0.85 -0.77
CA PRO A 28 -12.20 1.14 -2.18
C PRO A 28 -11.97 2.62 -2.49
N ARG A 29 -11.14 2.90 -3.51
CA ARG A 29 -10.77 4.25 -3.97
C ARG A 29 -10.00 5.11 -2.95
N GLN A 30 -9.49 4.52 -1.87
CA GLN A 30 -8.58 5.21 -0.96
C GLN A 30 -7.29 5.59 -1.69
N VAL A 31 -6.98 6.88 -1.77
CA VAL A 31 -5.70 7.34 -2.34
C VAL A 31 -4.58 6.95 -1.38
N HIS A 32 -3.56 6.29 -1.91
CA HIS A 32 -2.46 5.80 -1.11
C HIS A 32 -1.18 5.68 -1.93
N THR A 33 -0.05 5.80 -1.24
CA THR A 33 1.26 5.42 -1.77
C THR A 33 1.93 4.51 -0.75
N ILE A 34 2.46 3.37 -1.23
CA ILE A 34 3.30 2.50 -0.41
C ILE A 34 4.75 2.71 -0.86
N GLU A 35 5.52 3.40 -0.03
CA GLU A 35 6.91 3.71 -0.29
C GLU A 35 7.81 2.63 0.30
N ASN A 36 8.77 2.15 -0.50
CA ASN A 36 9.89 1.37 0.01
C ASN A 36 11.02 2.33 0.39
N SER A 37 11.18 2.58 1.69
CA SER A 37 12.22 3.46 2.23
C SER A 37 13.54 2.73 2.51
N GLY A 38 13.56 1.41 2.38
CA GLY A 38 14.73 0.56 2.62
C GLY A 38 15.66 0.45 1.41
N SER A 39 16.87 -0.07 1.65
CA SER A 39 17.90 -0.30 0.61
C SER A 39 17.69 -1.58 -0.21
N ARG A 40 16.67 -2.38 0.10
CA ARG A 40 16.33 -3.65 -0.56
C ARG A 40 14.85 -3.68 -0.93
N PRO A 41 14.43 -4.56 -1.85
CA PRO A 41 13.00 -4.72 -2.16
C PRO A 41 12.16 -5.06 -0.91
N MET A 42 11.07 -4.34 -0.71
CA MET A 42 10.02 -4.69 0.25
C MET A 42 9.05 -5.70 -0.38
N ARG A 43 8.74 -6.80 0.34
CA ARG A 43 7.83 -7.86 -0.12
C ARG A 43 6.49 -7.74 0.58
N ILE A 44 5.41 -7.61 -0.21
CA ILE A 44 4.05 -7.38 0.29
C ILE A 44 3.13 -8.48 -0.24
N LEU A 45 2.36 -9.09 0.67
CA LEU A 45 1.22 -9.93 0.32
C LEU A 45 -0.05 -9.08 0.34
N GLY A 46 -0.65 -8.89 -0.83
CA GLY A 46 -1.93 -8.21 -1.01
C GLY A 46 -3.06 -9.20 -1.30
N VAL A 47 -4.24 -8.94 -0.74
CA VAL A 47 -5.49 -9.65 -1.06
C VAL A 47 -6.45 -8.60 -1.60
N PHE A 48 -7.03 -8.86 -2.78
CA PHE A 48 -7.92 -7.92 -3.46
C PHE A 48 -9.28 -8.56 -3.68
N HIS A 49 -10.33 -7.86 -3.29
CA HIS A 49 -11.71 -8.24 -3.50
C HIS A 49 -12.52 -7.03 -4.02
N PRO A 50 -13.25 -7.16 -5.14
CA PRO A 50 -13.23 -8.29 -6.09
C PRO A 50 -11.84 -8.47 -6.71
N SER A 51 -11.59 -9.64 -7.32
CA SER A 51 -10.31 -9.90 -7.99
C SER A 51 -10.08 -8.88 -9.10
N GLY A 52 -8.90 -8.26 -9.12
CA GLY A 52 -8.55 -7.24 -10.10
C GLY A 52 -7.21 -6.59 -9.76
N SER A 53 -6.69 -5.77 -10.67
CA SER A 53 -5.48 -5.01 -10.40
C SER A 53 -5.79 -3.85 -9.45
N PRO A 54 -5.11 -3.71 -8.30
CA PRO A 54 -5.21 -2.53 -7.46
C PRO A 54 -4.58 -1.29 -8.09
N ALA A 55 -3.76 -1.48 -9.13
CA ALA A 55 -3.07 -0.40 -9.84
C ALA A 55 -3.95 0.27 -10.91
N ILE A 56 -5.26 -0.04 -10.96
CA ILE A 56 -6.19 0.73 -11.79
C ILE A 56 -6.34 2.10 -11.15
N ALA A 57 -5.57 3.06 -11.67
CA ALA A 57 -5.76 4.47 -11.37
C ALA A 57 -7.10 4.92 -11.98
N TYR A 58 -8.09 5.16 -11.12
CA TYR A 58 -9.29 5.89 -11.53
C TYR A 58 -8.92 7.37 -11.48
N GLU A 59 -8.55 7.94 -12.63
CA GLU A 59 -8.45 9.40 -12.75
C GLU A 59 -9.81 10.02 -12.41
N GLU A 60 -9.82 11.06 -11.58
CA GLU A 60 -11.03 11.87 -11.41
C GLU A 60 -11.34 12.52 -12.76
N LYS A 61 -12.50 12.20 -13.33
CA LYS A 61 -13.04 13.01 -14.42
C LYS A 61 -13.31 14.41 -13.85
N GLN A 62 -12.61 15.40 -14.40
CA GLN A 62 -12.90 16.83 -14.21
C GLN A 62 -14.37 17.15 -14.53
#